data_AF-A0A536C1K4-F1
#
_entry.id   AF-A0A536C1K4-F1
#
_cell.length_a   1.000
_cell.length_b   1.000
_cell.length_c   1.000
_cell.angle_alpha   90.00
_cell.angle_beta   90.00
_cell.angle_gamma   90.00
#
_symmetry.space_group_name_H-M   'P 1'
#
loop_
_entity.id
_entity.type
_entity.pdbx_description
1 polymer ?
#
loop_
_entity_poly.entity_id
_entity_poly.type
_entity_poly.pdbx_seq_one_letter_code
_entity_poly.pdbx_strand_id
1 'polypeptide(L)'
;MSAQPTPLDTAATTHPLKRLWESGPGGWNHALTRPVVLIPFFIFAALVPLGLQYIEDNSSWTDAQFWTLILANCAMYACLAVALNLVVGYAGLLNLGFIAFFGIGSYAYALVASDQLHQHYPLWAALLVVMAVTLAFALLVGVPALRLRGDYLAIV
;
A
#
# COMPACT_ATOMS: atom_id res chain seq x y z
N MET A 1 -0.62 -49.39 42.44
CA MET A 1 -0.25 -47.96 42.53
C MET A 1 -0.25 -47.39 41.12
N SER A 2 -1.42 -46.99 40.63
CA SER A 2 -1.60 -46.36 39.32
C SER A 2 -1.40 -44.86 39.46
N ALA A 3 -0.26 -44.35 39.02
CA ALA A 3 -0.06 -42.91 38.89
C ALA A 3 -0.98 -42.42 37.75
N GLN A 4 -2.12 -41.85 38.10
CA GLN A 4 -2.88 -41.07 37.13
C GLN A 4 -2.08 -39.80 36.81
N PRO A 5 -1.79 -39.51 35.53
CA PRO A 5 -1.20 -38.24 35.17
C PRO A 5 -2.23 -37.15 35.45
N THR A 6 -1.86 -36.22 36.33
CA THR A 6 -2.64 -35.01 36.60
C THR A 6 -2.76 -34.25 35.28
N PRO A 7 -3.97 -33.93 34.79
CA PRO A 7 -4.10 -33.11 33.58
C PRO A 7 -3.51 -31.73 33.89
N LEU A 8 -2.43 -31.38 33.20
CA LEU A 8 -1.78 -30.06 33.27
C LEU A 8 -2.61 -29.01 32.54
N ASP A 9 -3.89 -28.87 32.89
CA ASP A 9 -4.86 -28.07 32.12
C ASP A 9 -5.62 -27.06 33.01
N THR A 10 -4.92 -26.43 33.95
CA THR A 10 -5.53 -25.44 34.87
C THR A 10 -4.85 -24.06 34.89
N ALA A 11 -3.99 -23.76 33.91
CA ALA A 11 -3.49 -22.40 33.70
C ALA A 11 -3.31 -22.09 32.21
N ALA A 12 -4.36 -22.28 31.41
CA ALA A 12 -4.40 -21.71 30.06
C ALA A 12 -4.56 -20.18 30.16
N THR A 13 -3.52 -19.48 30.57
CA THR A 13 -3.35 -18.05 30.29
C THR A 13 -3.19 -17.92 28.78
N THR A 14 -4.31 -17.96 28.06
CA THR A 14 -4.32 -17.82 26.60
C THR A 14 -3.74 -16.45 26.25
N HIS A 15 -2.45 -16.40 25.92
CA HIS A 15 -1.74 -15.20 25.55
C HIS A 15 -2.48 -14.49 24.41
N PRO A 16 -2.67 -13.15 24.44
CA PRO A 16 -3.51 -12.45 23.48
C PRO A 16 -3.09 -12.68 22.02
N LEU A 17 -1.79 -12.85 21.77
CA LEU A 17 -1.27 -13.19 20.43
C LEU A 17 -1.70 -14.59 19.96
N LYS A 18 -1.77 -15.57 20.87
CA LYS A 18 -2.20 -16.94 20.54
C LYS A 18 -3.68 -16.96 20.17
N ARG A 19 -4.52 -16.22 20.93
CA ARG A 19 -5.94 -16.02 20.60
C ARG A 19 -6.14 -15.35 19.25
N LEU A 20 -5.32 -14.34 18.94
CA LEU A 20 -5.39 -13.66 17.64
C LEU A 20 -5.04 -14.63 16.51
N TRP A 21 -3.96 -15.41 16.66
CA TRP A 21 -3.54 -16.39 15.67
C TRP A 21 -4.61 -17.45 15.39
N GLU A 22 -5.24 -17.98 16.44
CA GLU A 22 -6.30 -19.00 16.35
C GLU A 22 -7.64 -18.46 15.85
N SER A 23 -7.85 -17.14 15.86
CA SER A 23 -9.13 -16.52 15.46
C SER A 23 -9.41 -16.57 13.95
N GLY A 24 -8.44 -17.01 13.15
CA GLY A 24 -8.56 -17.14 11.70
C GLY A 24 -8.72 -15.81 10.96
N PRO A 25 -8.93 -15.85 9.63
CA PRO A 25 -8.94 -14.66 8.78
C PRO A 25 -9.94 -13.57 9.19
N GLY A 26 -11.14 -13.99 9.66
CA GLY A 26 -12.17 -13.06 10.14
C GLY A 26 -11.79 -12.36 11.44
N GLY A 27 -11.17 -13.08 12.38
CA GLY A 27 -10.69 -12.50 13.63
C GLY A 27 -9.49 -11.58 13.43
N TRP A 28 -8.61 -11.88 12.46
CA TRP A 28 -7.51 -11.01 12.06
C TRP A 28 -8.03 -9.69 11.51
N ASN A 29 -9.05 -9.73 10.63
CA ASN A 29 -9.64 -8.52 10.08
C ASN A 29 -10.26 -7.64 11.17
N HIS A 30 -11.00 -8.21 12.12
CA HIS A 30 -11.57 -7.48 13.25
C HIS A 30 -10.54 -6.91 14.22
N ALA A 31 -9.34 -7.50 14.31
CA ALA A 31 -8.25 -6.96 15.10
C ALA A 31 -7.53 -5.83 14.38
N LEU A 32 -7.28 -5.98 13.08
CA LEU A 32 -6.62 -4.99 12.22
C LEU A 32 -7.48 -3.76 11.97
N THR A 33 -8.81 -3.90 11.92
CA THR A 33 -9.75 -2.78 11.74
C THR A 33 -10.02 -1.98 13.02
N ARG A 34 -9.46 -2.37 14.17
CA ARG A 34 -9.63 -1.60 15.41
C ARG A 34 -8.95 -0.24 15.26
N PRO A 35 -9.60 0.86 15.67
CA PRO A 35 -9.01 2.20 15.57
C PRO A 35 -7.70 2.30 16.33
N VAL A 36 -7.55 1.57 17.42
CA VAL A 36 -6.30 1.49 18.21
C VAL A 36 -5.12 0.91 17.41
N VAL A 37 -5.37 0.12 16.36
CA VAL A 37 -4.31 -0.42 15.47
C VAL A 37 -4.16 0.45 14.22
N LEU A 38 -5.27 0.84 13.60
CA LEU A 38 -5.24 1.66 12.38
C LEU A 38 -4.63 3.05 12.61
N ILE A 39 -5.01 3.75 13.69
CA ILE A 39 -4.55 5.11 13.96
C ILE A 39 -3.03 5.18 14.10
N PRO A 40 -2.37 4.40 14.98
CA PRO A 40 -0.90 4.43 15.07
C PRO A 40 -0.24 3.91 13.79
N PHE A 41 -0.85 2.97 13.07
CA PHE A 41 -0.35 2.51 11.78
C PHE A 41 -0.33 3.65 10.74
N PHE A 42 -1.44 4.38 10.56
CA PHE A 42 -1.51 5.50 9.63
C PHE A 42 -0.64 6.69 10.07
N ILE A 43 -0.53 6.95 11.38
CA ILE A 43 0.37 7.96 11.91
C ILE A 43 1.82 7.58 11.61
N PHE A 44 2.23 6.34 11.88
CA PHE A 44 3.56 5.85 11.57
C PHE A 44 3.84 5.93 10.07
N ALA A 45 2.91 5.46 9.24
CA ALA A 45 3.02 5.53 7.78
C ALA A 45 3.12 6.97 7.24
N ALA A 46 2.48 7.95 7.88
CA ALA A 46 2.60 9.36 7.52
C ALA A 46 3.89 10.01 8.04
N LEU A 47 4.37 9.61 9.21
CA LEU A 47 5.57 10.17 9.84
C LEU A 47 6.87 9.61 9.24
N VAL A 48 6.90 8.35 8.79
CA VAL A 48 8.10 7.74 8.21
C VAL A 48 8.64 8.53 7.01
N PRO A 49 7.82 8.90 5.99
CA PRO A 49 8.29 9.72 4.87
C PRO A 49 8.83 11.09 5.31
N LEU A 50 8.14 11.76 6.24
CA LEU A 50 8.54 13.07 6.74
C LEU A 50 9.84 12.99 7.56
N GLY A 51 9.98 11.95 8.38
CA GLY A 51 11.17 11.71 9.18
C GLY A 51 12.39 11.37 8.31
N LEU A 52 12.21 10.55 7.28
CA LEU A 52 13.26 10.24 6.31
C LEU A 52 13.68 11.50 5.54
N GLN A 53 12.72 12.27 5.03
CA GLN A 53 13.01 13.54 4.34
C GLN A 53 13.76 14.53 5.24
N TYR A 54 13.34 14.66 6.49
CA TYR A 54 14.02 15.53 7.46
C TYR A 54 15.45 15.08 7.75
N ILE A 55 15.71 13.77 7.82
CA ILE A 55 17.06 13.23 8.01
C ILE A 55 17.92 13.52 6.77
N GLU A 56 17.37 13.37 5.57
CA GLU A 56 18.08 13.68 4.31
C GLU A 56 18.48 15.14 4.23
N ASP A 57 17.56 16.07 4.50
CA ASP A 57 17.81 17.51 4.40
C ASP A 57 18.89 17.99 5.39
N ASN A 58 19.09 17.27 6.51
CA ASN A 58 20.01 17.66 7.59
C ASN A 58 21.27 16.79 7.72
N SER A 59 21.40 15.69 6.96
CA SER A 59 22.56 14.80 7.04
C SER A 59 23.53 15.04 5.88
N SER A 60 24.74 15.50 6.19
CA SER A 60 25.81 15.71 5.20
C SER A 60 26.78 14.54 5.04
N TRP A 61 26.60 13.47 5.83
CA TRP A 61 27.58 12.38 6.00
C TRP A 61 27.16 11.03 5.40
N THR A 62 26.05 10.99 4.67
CA THR A 62 25.52 9.74 4.14
C THR A 62 24.85 10.01 2.80
N ASP A 63 25.06 9.11 1.84
CA ASP A 63 24.21 8.93 0.65
C ASP A 63 22.79 8.50 1.07
N ALA A 64 22.17 9.20 2.02
CA ALA A 64 20.83 8.93 2.53
C ALA A 64 19.82 8.97 1.38
N GLN A 65 20.03 9.90 0.44
CA GLN A 65 19.28 9.99 -0.81
C GLN A 65 19.28 8.67 -1.62
N PHE A 66 20.40 7.93 -1.62
CA PHE A 66 20.47 6.64 -2.32
C PHE A 66 19.60 5.57 -1.63
N TRP A 67 19.74 5.43 -0.31
CA TRP A 67 18.98 4.45 0.47
C TRP A 67 17.48 4.76 0.48
N THR A 68 17.09 6.03 0.59
CA THR A 68 15.69 6.44 0.53
C THR A 68 15.11 6.20 -0.85
N LEU A 69 15.86 6.44 -1.93
CA LEU A 69 15.39 6.15 -3.29
C LEU A 69 15.19 4.65 -3.51
N ILE A 70 16.07 3.81 -2.98
CA ILE A 70 15.89 2.35 -2.99
C ILE A 70 14.63 1.96 -2.21
N LEU A 71 14.50 2.44 -0.96
CA LEU A 71 13.36 2.13 -0.09
C LEU A 71 12.04 2.60 -0.71
N ALA A 72 12.03 3.79 -1.32
CA ALA A 72 10.88 4.34 -2.02
C ALA A 72 10.48 3.46 -3.22
N ASN A 73 11.44 3.02 -4.03
CA ASN A 73 11.17 2.10 -5.14
C ASN A 73 10.67 0.74 -4.65
N CYS A 74 11.27 0.18 -3.60
CA CYS A 74 10.81 -1.06 -2.99
C CYS A 74 9.37 -0.94 -2.46
N ALA A 75 9.05 0.14 -1.75
CA ALA A 75 7.71 0.40 -1.25
C ALA A 75 6.71 0.60 -2.39
N MET A 76 7.08 1.33 -3.44
CA MET A 76 6.27 1.52 -4.64
C MET A 76 5.92 0.19 -5.30
N TYR A 77 6.90 -0.68 -5.54
CA TYR A 77 6.65 -2.01 -6.13
C TYR A 77 5.91 -2.95 -5.18
N ALA A 78 6.10 -2.85 -3.87
CA ALA A 78 5.34 -3.61 -2.88
C ALA A 78 3.85 -3.20 -2.89
N CYS A 79 3.56 -1.89 -2.91
CA CYS A 79 2.20 -1.38 -3.07
C CYS A 79 1.58 -1.83 -4.40
N LEU A 80 2.34 -1.80 -5.50
CA LEU A 80 1.93 -2.28 -6.81
C LEU A 80 1.56 -3.77 -6.76
N ALA A 81 2.38 -4.60 -6.11
CA ALA A 81 2.15 -6.04 -5.95
C ALA A 81 0.91 -6.32 -5.09
N VAL A 82 0.73 -5.60 -3.98
CA VAL A 82 -0.45 -5.74 -3.11
C VAL A 82 -1.73 -5.33 -3.84
N ALA A 83 -1.70 -4.22 -4.58
CA ALA A 83 -2.83 -3.77 -5.37
C ALA A 83 -3.18 -4.76 -6.50
N LEU A 84 -2.19 -5.33 -7.18
CA LEU A 84 -2.41 -6.38 -8.17
C LEU A 84 -2.97 -7.65 -7.53
N ASN A 85 -2.44 -8.06 -6.37
CA ASN A 85 -2.97 -9.20 -5.61
C ASN A 85 -4.42 -8.97 -5.17
N LEU A 86 -4.79 -7.72 -4.86
CA LEU A 86 -6.18 -7.38 -4.54
C LEU A 86 -7.09 -7.62 -5.75
N VAL A 87 -6.70 -7.18 -6.94
CA VAL A 87 -7.53 -7.33 -8.15
C VAL A 87 -7.52 -8.77 -8.66
N VAL A 88 -6.35 -9.33 -8.94
CA VAL A 88 -6.24 -10.66 -9.54
C VAL A 88 -6.54 -11.75 -8.52
N GLY A 89 -6.05 -11.61 -7.30
CA GLY A 89 -6.21 -12.61 -6.25
C GLY A 89 -7.64 -12.71 -5.71
N TYR A 90 -8.36 -11.59 -5.57
CA TYR A 90 -9.73 -11.60 -5.05
C TYR A 90 -10.82 -11.53 -6.15
N ALA A 91 -10.60 -10.82 -7.26
CA ALA A 91 -11.60 -10.75 -8.34
C ALA A 91 -11.45 -11.88 -9.37
N GLY A 92 -10.29 -12.55 -9.44
CA GLY A 92 -10.06 -13.69 -10.34
C GLY A 92 -9.96 -13.33 -11.82
N LEU A 93 -9.85 -12.04 -12.16
CA LEU A 93 -9.70 -11.55 -13.53
C LEU A 93 -8.25 -11.07 -13.75
N LEU A 94 -7.69 -11.39 -14.92
CA LEU A 94 -6.38 -10.90 -15.35
C LEU A 94 -6.50 -9.40 -15.70
N ASN A 95 -5.63 -8.56 -15.15
CA ASN A 95 -5.66 -7.10 -15.32
C ASN A 95 -4.32 -6.60 -15.90
N LEU A 96 -4.26 -6.38 -17.21
CA LEU A 96 -3.06 -5.85 -17.89
C LEU A 96 -2.99 -4.33 -17.91
N GLY A 97 -4.15 -3.64 -17.91
CA GLY A 97 -4.21 -2.18 -17.83
C GLY A 97 -3.65 -1.56 -16.55
N PHE A 98 -3.43 -2.38 -15.50
CA PHE A 98 -2.92 -1.92 -14.21
C PHE A 98 -1.60 -1.14 -14.32
N ILE A 99 -0.64 -1.63 -15.11
CA ILE A 99 0.66 -0.97 -15.28
C ILE A 99 0.53 0.35 -16.05
N ALA A 100 -0.43 0.45 -16.97
CA ALA A 100 -0.63 1.66 -17.78
C ALA A 100 -1.09 2.84 -16.90
N PHE A 101 -2.04 2.60 -15.99
CA PHE A 101 -2.48 3.64 -15.05
C PHE A 101 -1.41 4.03 -14.03
N PHE A 102 -0.62 3.06 -13.56
CA PHE A 102 0.55 3.32 -12.73
C PHE A 102 1.58 4.19 -13.47
N GLY A 103 1.85 3.91 -14.74
CA GLY A 103 2.74 4.70 -15.58
C GLY A 103 2.26 6.15 -15.77
N ILE A 104 0.97 6.34 -16.07
CA ILE A 104 0.38 7.69 -16.23
C ILE A 104 0.50 8.50 -14.93
N GLY A 105 0.16 7.91 -13.78
CA GLY A 105 0.24 8.59 -12.48
C GLY A 105 1.67 8.91 -12.06
N SER A 106 2.59 7.96 -12.18
CA SER A 106 4.00 8.17 -11.81
C SER A 106 4.69 9.19 -12.72
N TYR A 107 4.42 9.16 -14.03
CA TYR A 107 4.95 10.15 -14.96
C TYR A 107 4.37 11.55 -14.71
N ALA A 108 3.06 11.66 -14.44
CA ALA A 108 2.45 12.92 -14.05
C ALA A 108 3.07 13.48 -12.76
N TYR A 109 3.33 12.62 -11.77
CA TYR A 109 4.02 13.02 -10.54
C TYR A 109 5.45 13.47 -10.83
N ALA A 110 6.20 12.74 -11.64
CA ALA A 110 7.57 13.10 -12.00
C ALA A 110 7.64 14.48 -12.70
N LEU A 111 6.69 14.78 -13.58
CA LEU A 111 6.59 16.10 -14.22
C LEU A 111 6.27 17.21 -13.21
N VAL A 112 5.26 17.02 -12.36
CA VAL A 112 4.81 18.06 -11.41
C VAL A 112 5.78 18.26 -10.25
N ALA A 113 6.47 17.21 -9.82
CA ALA A 113 7.46 17.26 -8.76
C ALA A 113 8.85 17.73 -9.25
N SER A 114 9.09 17.74 -10.56
CA SER A 114 10.33 18.23 -11.15
C SER A 114 10.25 19.73 -11.47
N ASP A 115 11.41 20.39 -11.52
CA ASP A 115 11.55 21.80 -11.85
C ASP A 115 11.26 22.12 -13.34
N GLN A 116 10.82 21.14 -14.12
CA GLN A 116 10.48 21.28 -15.54
C GLN A 116 9.31 22.24 -15.79
N LEU A 117 8.43 22.42 -14.80
CA LEU A 117 7.33 23.38 -14.85
C LEU A 117 7.68 24.75 -14.23
N HIS A 118 8.92 24.97 -13.77
CA HIS A 118 9.37 26.17 -13.04
C HIS A 118 8.44 26.57 -11.87
N GLN A 119 7.70 25.61 -11.33
CA GLN A 119 6.69 25.79 -10.29
C GLN A 119 6.87 24.66 -9.27
N HIS A 120 7.35 25.03 -8.08
CA HIS A 120 7.43 24.09 -6.96
C HIS A 120 6.07 23.98 -6.28
N TYR A 121 5.33 22.93 -6.63
CA TYR A 121 4.10 22.60 -5.94
C TYR A 121 4.40 21.89 -4.61
N PRO A 122 3.72 22.24 -3.51
CA PRO A 122 3.79 21.43 -2.30
C PRO A 122 3.23 20.03 -2.59
N LEU A 123 3.75 19.03 -1.88
CA LEU A 123 3.40 17.61 -2.08
C LEU A 123 1.89 17.38 -2.21
N TRP A 124 1.10 18.02 -1.35
CA TRP A 124 -0.37 17.87 -1.35
C TRP A 124 -1.04 18.42 -2.61
N ALA A 125 -0.55 19.54 -3.15
CA ALA A 125 -1.06 20.11 -4.39
C ALA A 125 -0.66 19.24 -5.58
N ALA A 126 0.60 18.78 -5.62
CA ALA A 126 1.07 17.83 -6.63
C ALA A 126 0.24 16.55 -6.63
N LEU A 127 -0.07 16.01 -5.45
CA LEU A 127 -0.86 14.80 -5.28
C LEU A 127 -2.30 14.98 -5.80
N LEU A 128 -2.96 16.11 -5.50
CA LEU A 128 -4.29 16.43 -6.05
C LEU A 128 -4.28 16.54 -7.57
N VAL A 129 -3.26 17.20 -8.15
CA VAL A 129 -3.12 17.35 -9.60
C VAL A 129 -2.92 15.99 -10.25
N VAL A 130 -2.03 15.15 -9.71
CA VAL A 130 -1.78 13.80 -10.22
C VAL A 130 -3.05 12.95 -10.13
N MET A 131 -3.76 12.98 -9.00
CA MET A 131 -5.03 12.27 -8.87
C MET A 131 -6.06 12.72 -9.92
N ALA A 132 -6.18 14.02 -10.17
CA ALA A 132 -7.08 14.56 -11.18
C ALA A 132 -6.71 14.09 -12.59
N VAL A 133 -5.42 14.14 -12.95
CA VAL A 133 -4.92 13.69 -14.25
C VAL A 133 -5.13 12.19 -14.43
N THR A 134 -4.72 11.38 -13.46
CA THR A 134 -4.88 9.91 -13.53
C THR A 134 -6.36 9.54 -13.59
N LEU A 135 -7.23 10.21 -12.81
CA LEU A 135 -8.68 9.97 -12.87
C LEU A 135 -9.26 10.33 -14.23
N ALA A 136 -8.84 11.45 -14.84
CA ALA A 136 -9.30 11.84 -16.17
C ALA A 136 -8.95 10.77 -17.23
N PHE A 137 -7.71 10.28 -17.23
CA PHE A 137 -7.29 9.19 -18.12
C PHE A 137 -8.01 7.86 -17.81
N ALA A 138 -8.18 7.53 -16.52
CA ALA A 138 -8.93 6.36 -16.09
C ALA A 138 -10.39 6.41 -16.55
N LEU A 139 -11.04 7.57 -16.53
CA LEU A 139 -12.40 7.72 -17.07
C LEU A 139 -12.41 7.66 -18.59
N LEU A 140 -11.45 8.32 -19.25
CA LEU A 140 -11.35 8.35 -20.72
C LEU A 140 -11.22 6.94 -21.30
N VAL A 141 -10.39 6.08 -20.70
CA VAL A 141 -10.16 4.70 -21.15
C VAL A 141 -11.12 3.71 -20.49
N GLY A 142 -11.45 3.89 -19.22
CA GLY A 142 -12.31 2.97 -18.46
C GLY A 142 -13.77 3.00 -18.90
N VAL A 143 -14.32 4.16 -19.26
CA VAL A 143 -15.71 4.27 -19.74
C VAL A 143 -15.97 3.47 -21.02
N PRO A 144 -15.12 3.53 -22.07
CA PRO A 144 -15.27 2.65 -23.22
C PRO A 144 -14.93 1.19 -22.91
N ALA A 145 -13.98 0.91 -22.00
CA ALA A 145 -13.63 -0.45 -21.60
C ALA A 145 -14.81 -1.20 -20.94
N LEU A 146 -15.66 -0.50 -20.19
CA LEU A 146 -16.90 -1.06 -19.62
C LEU A 146 -17.89 -1.60 -20.67
N ARG A 147 -17.73 -1.25 -21.95
CA ARG A 147 -18.56 -1.74 -23.06
C ARG A 147 -18.08 -3.09 -23.61
N LEU A 148 -16.89 -3.55 -23.24
CA LEU A 148 -16.34 -4.85 -23.62
C LEU A 148 -16.86 -5.94 -22.66
N ARG A 149 -16.95 -7.18 -23.12
CA ARG A 149 -17.39 -8.33 -22.30
C ARG A 149 -16.38 -9.46 -22.39
N GLY A 150 -16.25 -10.23 -21.30
CA GLY A 150 -15.43 -11.44 -21.23
C GLY A 150 -13.93 -11.16 -21.37
N ASP A 151 -13.23 -11.96 -22.19
CA ASP A 151 -11.76 -11.97 -22.30
C ASP A 151 -11.15 -10.66 -22.83
N TYR A 152 -11.90 -9.87 -23.60
CA TYR A 152 -11.44 -8.58 -24.11
C TYR A 152 -11.31 -7.52 -23.01
N LEU A 153 -12.03 -7.68 -21.88
CA LEU A 153 -11.94 -6.78 -20.73
C LEU A 153 -10.66 -7.02 -19.91
N ALA A 154 -10.12 -8.24 -19.95
CA ALA A 154 -8.89 -8.62 -19.25
C ALA A 154 -7.61 -8.20 -20.00
N ILE A 155 -7.71 -7.98 -21.31
CA ILE A 155 -6.59 -7.58 -22.18
C ILE A 155 -6.29 -6.08 -22.10
N VAL A 156 -7.31 -5.23 -21.85
CA VAL A 156 -7.21 -3.76 -21.80
C VAL A 156 -6.71 -3.24 -20.46
#